data_AF-A0A6C0AIS3-F1
#
_entry.id   AF-A0A6C0AIS3-F1
#
_cell.length_a   1.000
_cell.length_b   1.000
_cell.length_c   1.000
_cell.angle_alpha   90.00
_cell.angle_beta   90.00
_cell.angle_gamma   90.00
#
_symmetry.space_group_name_H-M   'P 1'
#
loop_
_entity.id
_entity.type
_entity.pdbx_description
1 polymer ?
#
loop_
_entity_poly.entity_id
_entity_poly.type
_entity_poly.pdbx_seq_one_letter_code
_entity_poly.pdbx_strand_id
1 'polypeptide(L)'
;MIGWTQWDKHLSEFKGKPVHILEVGVYTGAAMEKFAECFLDLNPNAHYYGVDTWEGSPEYTDIDFKEIEKAAMDIKKKSPSKSRIHIMKKSSAVALPMLLSKGITFDIIFIDASHVAKDVLFDAVLCMNMLKENGVLIFDDYLWTKLKPAIFTPKPAIDSIMKIYEPEIEVLYSGYQVILKKVPPKSFPTKSVEKTRKKTRTKSTVPDKMQSDSMTI
;
A
#
# COMPACT_ATOMS: atom_id res chain seq x y z
N MET A 1 -17.01 16.23 -9.19
CA MET A 1 -16.35 16.10 -7.88
C MET A 1 -16.82 14.81 -7.23
N ILE A 2 -16.12 13.69 -7.40
CA ILE A 2 -16.58 12.36 -6.93
C ILE A 2 -15.63 11.73 -5.87
N GLY A 3 -14.41 12.25 -5.67
CA GLY A 3 -13.43 11.64 -4.75
C GLY A 3 -13.63 11.94 -3.25
N TRP A 4 -13.91 13.20 -2.89
CA TRP A 4 -13.86 13.63 -1.48
C TRP A 4 -14.89 12.99 -0.56
N THR A 5 -16.08 12.66 -1.06
CA THR A 5 -17.13 12.02 -0.25
C THR A 5 -16.70 10.65 0.26
N GLN A 6 -15.96 9.89 -0.55
CA GLN A 6 -15.45 8.59 -0.12
C GLN A 6 -14.35 8.75 0.92
N TRP A 7 -13.53 9.81 0.82
CA TRP A 7 -12.51 10.12 1.82
C TRP A 7 -13.14 10.49 3.15
N ASP A 8 -14.18 11.32 3.17
CA ASP A 8 -14.89 11.67 4.42
C ASP A 8 -15.46 10.43 5.12
N LYS A 9 -16.01 9.47 4.35
CA LYS A 9 -16.53 8.22 4.90
C LYS A 9 -15.39 7.34 5.43
N HIS A 10 -14.42 7.01 4.58
CA HIS A 10 -13.45 5.95 4.83
C HIS A 10 -12.20 6.40 5.59
N LEU A 11 -11.96 7.71 5.72
CA LEU A 11 -10.84 8.26 6.49
C LEU A 11 -11.28 8.94 7.79
N SER A 12 -12.58 8.95 8.10
CA SER A 12 -13.14 9.57 9.30
C SER A 12 -12.46 9.10 10.59
N GLU A 13 -12.08 7.82 10.66
CA GLU A 13 -11.44 7.24 11.84
C GLU A 13 -10.05 7.82 12.15
N PHE A 14 -9.42 8.53 11.20
CA PHE A 14 -8.11 9.16 11.35
C PHE A 14 -8.17 10.61 11.82
N LYS A 15 -9.35 11.26 11.79
CA LYS A 15 -9.49 12.67 12.18
C LYS A 15 -9.06 12.87 13.64
N GLY A 16 -8.18 13.85 13.88
CA GLY A 16 -7.64 14.16 15.20
C GLY A 16 -6.59 13.17 15.73
N LYS A 17 -6.18 12.14 14.97
CA LYS A 17 -5.11 11.20 15.33
C LYS A 17 -3.74 11.66 14.81
N PRO A 18 -2.62 11.20 15.39
CA PRO A 18 -1.26 11.53 14.94
C PRO A 18 -0.89 10.72 13.68
N VAL A 19 -1.54 11.01 12.56
CA VAL A 19 -1.40 10.22 11.33
C VAL A 19 -0.26 10.68 10.44
N HIS A 20 0.38 9.72 9.78
CA HIS A 20 1.34 9.96 8.72
C HIS A 20 0.70 9.66 7.37
N ILE A 21 0.75 10.64 6.46
CA ILE A 21 0.10 10.58 5.15
C ILE A 21 1.17 10.64 4.07
N LEU A 22 1.11 9.75 3.09
CA LEU A 22 1.91 9.78 1.87
C LEU A 22 1.04 10.05 0.66
N GLU A 23 1.46 10.98 -0.19
CA GLU A 23 0.88 11.25 -1.51
C GLU A 23 1.98 11.08 -2.57
N VAL A 24 1.69 10.24 -3.57
CA VAL A 24 2.54 10.01 -4.74
C VAL A 24 1.85 10.64 -5.95
N GLY A 25 2.39 11.75 -6.45
CA GLY A 25 1.73 12.62 -7.41
C GLY A 25 1.01 13.77 -6.70
N VAL A 26 1.75 14.85 -6.38
CA VAL A 26 1.22 16.02 -5.67
C VAL A 26 0.51 16.99 -6.63
N TYR A 27 0.99 17.06 -7.88
CA TYR A 27 0.46 17.93 -8.93
C TYR A 27 0.31 19.39 -8.44
N THR A 28 -0.90 19.93 -8.43
CA THR A 28 -1.20 21.30 -7.96
C THR A 28 -1.29 21.42 -6.44
N GLY A 29 -1.33 20.32 -5.70
CA GLY A 29 -1.42 20.29 -4.23
C GLY A 29 -2.84 20.30 -3.65
N ALA A 30 -3.87 20.01 -4.45
CA ALA A 30 -5.26 19.99 -3.97
C ALA A 30 -5.53 18.88 -2.93
N ALA A 31 -5.00 17.67 -3.14
CA ALA A 31 -5.08 16.58 -2.16
C ALA A 31 -4.27 16.90 -0.90
N MET A 32 -3.05 17.41 -1.05
CA MET A 32 -2.24 17.95 0.05
C MET A 32 -3.03 18.97 0.90
N GLU A 33 -3.68 19.96 0.30
CA GLU A 33 -4.49 20.96 1.03
C GLU A 33 -5.60 20.27 1.82
N LYS A 34 -6.33 19.35 1.20
CA LYS A 34 -7.41 18.63 1.87
C LYS A 34 -6.90 17.78 3.03
N PHE A 35 -5.78 17.08 2.86
CA PHE A 35 -5.15 16.30 3.92
C PHE A 35 -4.69 17.20 5.07
N ALA A 36 -4.14 18.38 4.76
CA ALA A 36 -3.75 19.34 5.79
C ALA A 36 -4.95 19.77 6.64
N GLU A 37 -6.04 20.21 5.99
CA GLU A 37 -7.26 20.65 6.68
C GLU A 37 -7.92 19.54 7.50
N CYS A 38 -7.99 18.33 6.95
CA CYS A 38 -8.73 17.23 7.58
C CYS A 38 -7.97 16.51 8.69
N PHE A 39 -6.63 16.61 8.71
CA PHE A 39 -5.80 15.81 9.61
C PHE A 39 -4.71 16.64 10.31
N LEU A 40 -3.86 17.33 9.55
CA LEU A 40 -2.72 18.03 10.14
C LEU A 40 -3.18 19.18 11.04
N ASP A 41 -4.15 19.97 10.61
CA ASP A 41 -4.64 21.12 11.35
C ASP A 41 -5.40 20.71 12.63
N LEU A 42 -5.87 19.46 12.68
CA LEU A 42 -6.56 18.89 13.85
C LEU A 42 -5.61 18.23 14.86
N ASN A 43 -4.39 17.88 14.46
CA ASN A 43 -3.42 17.24 15.35
C ASN A 43 -1.97 17.66 15.02
N PRO A 44 -1.23 18.26 15.97
CA PRO A 44 0.14 18.75 15.74
C PRO A 44 1.17 17.63 15.48
N ASN A 45 0.84 16.38 15.80
CA ASN A 45 1.70 15.22 15.56
C ASN A 45 1.36 14.48 14.25
N ALA A 46 0.40 14.97 13.47
CA ALA A 46 0.15 14.45 12.13
C ALA A 46 1.14 15.06 11.12
N HIS A 47 1.55 14.28 10.13
CA HIS A 47 2.54 14.64 9.12
C HIS A 47 2.08 14.23 7.72
N TYR A 48 2.44 15.05 6.75
CA TYR A 48 2.20 14.79 5.34
C TYR A 48 3.53 14.70 4.59
N TYR A 49 3.62 13.74 3.68
CA TYR A 49 4.76 13.50 2.81
C TYR A 49 4.27 13.46 1.37
N GLY A 50 4.73 14.39 0.54
CA GLY A 50 4.38 14.45 -0.89
C GLY A 50 5.59 14.15 -1.76
N VAL A 51 5.40 13.34 -2.79
CA VAL A 51 6.40 12.97 -3.79
C VAL A 51 5.91 13.38 -5.17
N ASP A 52 6.70 14.18 -5.88
CA ASP A 52 6.39 14.54 -7.27
C ASP A 52 7.68 14.94 -8.02
N THR A 53 7.72 14.76 -9.33
CA THR A 53 8.83 15.26 -10.17
C THR A 53 8.56 16.67 -10.66
N TRP A 54 7.30 17.02 -10.93
CA TRP A 54 6.86 18.13 -11.78
C TRP A 54 7.56 18.16 -13.14
N GLU A 55 7.93 17.00 -13.67
CA GLU A 55 8.53 16.86 -15.02
C GLU A 55 7.47 16.61 -16.10
N GLY A 56 6.22 16.40 -15.69
CA GLY A 56 5.08 16.18 -16.58
C GLY A 56 4.76 14.73 -16.86
N SER A 57 3.75 14.51 -17.70
CA SER A 57 3.31 13.17 -18.11
C SER A 57 3.04 13.10 -19.62
N PRO A 58 3.18 11.91 -20.25
CA PRO A 58 3.11 11.75 -21.71
C PRO A 58 1.80 12.25 -22.35
N GLU A 59 0.70 12.23 -21.61
CA GLU A 59 -0.62 12.61 -22.07
C GLU A 59 -0.94 14.10 -21.97
N TYR A 60 -0.10 14.89 -21.29
CA TYR A 60 -0.29 16.33 -21.09
C TYR A 60 0.92 17.10 -21.61
N THR A 61 0.97 17.32 -22.92
CA THR A 61 2.10 18.01 -23.59
C THR A 61 2.08 19.53 -23.45
N ASP A 62 0.90 20.11 -23.21
CA ASP A 62 0.69 21.56 -23.28
C ASP A 62 0.56 22.22 -21.89
N ILE A 63 0.95 21.50 -20.82
CA ILE A 63 0.91 22.00 -19.45
C ILE A 63 2.29 22.51 -19.05
N ASP A 64 2.37 23.74 -18.54
CA ASP A 64 3.57 24.24 -17.88
C ASP A 64 3.66 23.71 -16.45
N PHE A 65 4.41 22.62 -16.27
CA PHE A 65 4.58 21.99 -14.96
C PHE A 65 5.35 22.85 -13.95
N LYS A 66 6.03 23.93 -14.36
CA LYS A 66 6.60 24.90 -13.41
C LYS A 66 5.51 25.69 -12.70
N GLU A 67 4.43 26.05 -13.40
CA GLU A 67 3.28 26.73 -12.79
C GLU A 67 2.51 25.78 -11.87
N ILE A 68 2.43 24.49 -12.23
CA ILE A 68 1.86 23.45 -11.37
C ILE A 68 2.67 23.28 -10.08
N GLU A 69 4.00 23.19 -10.19
CA GLU A 69 4.90 23.14 -9.03
C GLU A 69 4.72 24.38 -8.15
N LYS A 70 4.69 25.56 -8.78
CA LYS A 70 4.49 26.82 -8.07
C LYS A 70 3.17 26.83 -7.31
N ALA A 71 2.08 26.33 -7.90
CA ALA A 71 0.79 26.23 -7.24
C ALA A 71 0.86 25.36 -5.97
N ALA A 72 1.47 24.17 -6.06
CA ALA A 72 1.64 23.29 -4.90
C ALA A 72 2.49 23.94 -3.79
N MET A 73 3.59 24.60 -4.17
CA MET A 73 4.44 25.30 -3.20
C MET A 73 3.74 26.50 -2.55
N ASP A 74 2.89 27.21 -3.28
CA ASP A 74 2.07 28.31 -2.76
C ASP A 74 1.02 27.81 -1.75
N ILE A 75 0.37 26.66 -2.01
CA ILE A 75 -0.53 26.00 -1.05
C ILE A 75 0.25 25.62 0.22
N LYS A 76 1.37 24.92 0.08
CA LYS A 76 2.22 24.53 1.22
C LYS A 76 2.65 25.75 2.04
N LYS A 77 3.03 26.85 1.39
CA LYS A 77 3.49 28.08 2.06
C LYS A 77 2.38 28.74 2.89
N LYS A 78 1.14 28.69 2.41
CA LYS A 78 -0.04 29.27 3.07
C LYS A 78 -0.61 28.38 4.18
N SER A 79 -0.38 27.07 4.13
CA SER A 79 -0.87 26.13 5.14
C SER A 79 -0.36 26.50 6.55
N PRO A 80 -1.22 26.51 7.58
CA PRO A 80 -0.80 26.70 8.96
C PRO A 80 0.12 25.56 9.43
N SER A 81 0.02 24.40 8.80
CA SER A 81 0.79 23.18 9.09
C SER A 81 2.04 22.99 8.22
N LYS A 82 2.51 24.05 7.54
CA LYS A 82 3.62 24.00 6.56
C LYS A 82 4.92 23.33 7.03
N SER A 83 5.24 23.36 8.33
CA SER A 83 6.44 22.72 8.89
C SER A 83 6.33 21.18 8.97
N ARG A 84 5.13 20.63 8.84
CA ARG A 84 4.81 19.20 8.88
C ARG A 84 4.44 18.62 7.52
N ILE A 85 4.46 19.46 6.49
CA ILE A 85 4.29 19.09 5.09
C ILE A 85 5.70 18.93 4.49
N HIS A 86 6.08 17.69 4.22
CA HIS A 86 7.39 17.33 3.68
C HIS A 86 7.26 17.04 2.19
N ILE A 87 7.84 17.87 1.33
CA ILE A 87 7.78 17.69 -0.12
C ILE A 87 9.12 17.20 -0.65
N MET A 88 9.06 16.16 -1.47
CA MET A 88 10.20 15.52 -2.10
C MET A 88 10.08 15.66 -3.62
N LYS A 89 10.83 16.61 -4.19
CA LYS A 89 10.93 16.76 -5.65
C LYS A 89 11.80 15.66 -6.24
N LYS A 90 11.21 14.48 -6.45
CA LYS A 90 11.85 13.23 -6.88
C LYS A 90 10.82 12.33 -7.55
N SER A 91 11.27 11.44 -8.43
CA SER A 91 10.42 10.34 -8.89
C SER A 91 10.10 9.38 -7.75
N SER A 92 8.95 8.72 -7.82
CA SER A 92 8.53 7.70 -6.87
C SER A 92 9.54 6.55 -6.79
N ALA A 93 10.13 6.18 -7.93
CA ALA A 93 11.24 5.22 -8.06
C ALA A 93 12.48 5.55 -7.18
N VAL A 94 12.68 6.81 -6.79
CA VAL A 94 13.76 7.22 -5.89
C VAL A 94 13.23 7.51 -4.48
N ALA A 95 12.10 8.20 -4.39
CA ALA A 95 11.54 8.64 -3.11
C ALA A 95 11.04 7.47 -2.25
N LEU A 96 10.28 6.54 -2.83
CA LEU A 96 9.66 5.45 -2.08
C LEU A 96 10.71 4.48 -1.50
N PRO A 97 11.75 4.03 -2.24
CA PRO A 97 12.82 3.22 -1.64
C PRO A 97 13.55 3.96 -0.52
N MET A 98 13.75 5.27 -0.64
CA MET A 98 14.40 6.06 0.41
C MET A 98 13.54 6.20 1.68
N LEU A 99 12.22 6.34 1.54
CA LEU A 99 11.29 6.35 2.68
C LEU A 99 11.25 4.97 3.35
N LEU A 100 11.19 3.91 2.55
CA LEU A 100 11.19 2.52 3.01
C LEU A 100 12.50 2.19 3.76
N SER A 101 13.66 2.59 3.23
CA SER A 101 14.96 2.35 3.89
C SER A 101 15.10 3.09 5.22
N LYS A 102 14.35 4.17 5.42
CA LYS A 102 14.28 4.91 6.69
C LYS A 102 13.27 4.32 7.68
N GLY A 103 12.55 3.26 7.29
CA GLY A 103 11.52 2.64 8.11
C GLY A 103 10.29 3.53 8.34
N ILE A 104 10.04 4.51 7.47
CA ILE A 104 8.87 5.38 7.61
C ILE A 104 7.63 4.59 7.18
N THR A 105 6.59 4.65 8.00
CA THR A 105 5.30 4.00 7.76
C THR A 105 4.16 5.01 7.80
N PHE A 106 3.08 4.69 7.12
CA PHE A 106 1.96 5.60 6.86
C PHE A 106 0.63 4.98 7.26
N ASP A 107 -0.27 5.83 7.77
CA ASP A 107 -1.64 5.48 8.08
C ASP A 107 -2.53 5.64 6.84
N ILE A 108 -2.21 6.62 5.99
CA ILE A 108 -2.92 6.89 4.74
C ILE A 108 -1.88 7.02 3.62
N ILE A 109 -2.12 6.34 2.50
CA ILE A 109 -1.32 6.49 1.29
C ILE A 109 -2.26 6.75 0.11
N PHE A 110 -1.95 7.76 -0.69
CA PHE A 110 -2.66 8.11 -1.92
C PHE A 110 -1.71 8.06 -3.13
N ILE A 111 -2.06 7.27 -4.14
CA ILE A 111 -1.29 7.10 -5.38
C ILE A 111 -2.09 7.69 -6.54
N ASP A 112 -1.54 8.76 -7.14
CA ASP A 112 -2.10 9.56 -8.23
C ASP A 112 -0.97 10.04 -9.17
N ALA A 113 -0.01 9.16 -9.47
CA ALA A 113 1.17 9.47 -10.28
C ALA A 113 1.29 8.57 -11.52
N SER A 114 2.00 9.09 -12.54
CA SER A 114 2.38 8.46 -13.83
C SER A 114 1.23 8.03 -14.76
N HIS A 115 0.15 7.47 -14.22
CA HIS A 115 -0.91 6.77 -14.94
C HIS A 115 -0.46 5.54 -15.75
N VAL A 116 0.85 5.23 -15.79
CA VAL A 116 1.40 4.06 -16.47
C VAL A 116 1.36 2.84 -15.54
N ALA A 117 0.71 1.76 -16.00
CA ALA A 117 0.49 0.52 -15.23
C ALA A 117 1.73 0.03 -14.46
N LYS A 118 2.90 -0.04 -15.11
CA LYS A 118 4.13 -0.57 -14.49
C LYS A 118 4.61 0.30 -13.32
N ASP A 119 4.42 1.62 -13.42
CA ASP A 119 4.85 2.57 -12.40
C ASP A 119 3.87 2.52 -11.22
N VAL A 120 2.56 2.49 -11.50
CA VAL A 120 1.51 2.29 -10.49
C VAL A 120 1.72 0.98 -9.73
N LEU A 121 2.07 -0.11 -10.42
CA LEU A 121 2.35 -1.40 -9.78
C LEU A 121 3.58 -1.33 -8.87
N PHE A 122 4.67 -0.71 -9.33
CA PHE A 122 5.88 -0.53 -8.54
C PHE A 122 5.60 0.28 -7.27
N ASP A 123 4.92 1.41 -7.42
CA ASP A 123 4.56 2.30 -6.30
C ASP A 123 3.66 1.57 -5.30
N ALA A 124 2.66 0.85 -5.78
CA ALA A 124 1.73 0.10 -4.94
C ALA A 124 2.42 -0.96 -4.08
N VAL A 125 3.34 -1.73 -4.64
CA VAL A 125 4.07 -2.77 -3.90
C VAL A 125 4.91 -2.15 -2.77
N LEU A 126 5.61 -1.04 -3.03
CA LEU A 126 6.37 -0.35 -2.00
C LEU A 126 5.46 0.28 -0.94
N CYS A 127 4.35 0.88 -1.37
CA CYS A 127 3.36 1.48 -0.47
C CYS A 127 2.70 0.43 0.43
N MET A 128 2.36 -0.75 -0.05
CA MET A 128 1.83 -1.84 0.77
C MET A 128 2.79 -2.27 1.90
N ASN A 129 4.10 -2.19 1.68
CA ASN A 129 5.12 -2.46 2.70
C ASN A 129 5.26 -1.32 3.72
N MET A 130 4.97 -0.08 3.34
CA MET A 130 5.01 1.08 4.25
C MET A 130 3.66 1.37 4.91
N LEU A 131 2.56 0.75 4.46
CA LEU A 131 1.24 0.93 5.02
C LEU A 131 1.11 0.16 6.34
N LYS A 132 0.71 0.88 7.40
CA LYS A 132 0.44 0.30 8.72
C LYS A 132 -0.77 -0.63 8.68
N GLU A 133 -0.87 -1.54 9.65
CA GLU A 133 -2.11 -2.29 9.89
C GLU A 133 -3.27 -1.31 10.14
N ASN A 134 -4.44 -1.62 9.58
CA ASN A 134 -5.61 -0.75 9.54
C ASN A 134 -5.43 0.56 8.75
N GLY A 135 -4.26 0.78 8.13
CA GLY A 135 -4.03 1.90 7.23
C GLY A 135 -4.82 1.77 5.93
N VAL A 136 -5.02 2.91 5.25
CA VAL A 136 -5.78 3.01 4.01
C VAL A 136 -4.87 3.37 2.83
N LEU A 137 -4.97 2.60 1.74
CA LEU A 137 -4.34 2.87 0.46
C LEU A 137 -5.39 3.27 -0.57
N ILE A 138 -5.17 4.39 -1.23
CA ILE A 138 -6.07 4.98 -2.21
C ILE A 138 -5.35 5.02 -3.55
N PHE A 139 -6.00 4.52 -4.59
CA PHE A 139 -5.57 4.67 -5.98
C PHE A 139 -6.52 5.61 -6.71
N ASP A 140 -5.97 6.60 -7.41
CA ASP A 140 -6.72 7.37 -8.40
C ASP A 140 -6.79 6.65 -9.76
N ASP A 141 -7.58 7.22 -10.68
CA ASP A 141 -7.59 6.83 -12.09
C ASP A 141 -7.85 5.35 -12.42
N TYR A 142 -8.56 4.61 -11.55
CA TYR A 142 -8.91 3.21 -11.80
C TYR A 142 -9.77 3.01 -13.05
N LEU A 143 -10.65 3.98 -13.35
CA LEU A 143 -11.49 3.97 -14.55
C LEU A 143 -10.94 4.89 -15.65
N TRP A 144 -9.71 5.37 -15.52
CA TRP A 144 -9.08 6.24 -16.51
C TRP A 144 -8.58 5.45 -17.71
N THR A 145 -8.86 5.95 -18.92
CA THR A 145 -8.64 5.21 -20.17
C THR A 145 -7.91 5.99 -21.26
N LYS A 146 -7.13 7.03 -20.92
CA LYS A 146 -6.48 7.88 -21.93
C LYS A 146 -5.25 7.23 -22.57
N LEU A 147 -4.50 6.38 -21.86
CA LEU A 147 -3.41 5.59 -22.47
C LEU A 147 -3.95 4.40 -23.27
N LYS A 148 -3.28 4.08 -24.39
CA LYS A 148 -3.62 2.96 -25.28
C LYS A 148 -2.37 2.17 -25.69
N PRO A 149 -2.47 0.83 -25.82
CA PRO A 149 -3.59 -0.03 -25.40
C PRO A 149 -3.87 0.02 -23.88
N ALA A 150 -5.04 -0.47 -23.47
CA ALA A 150 -5.52 -0.39 -22.08
C ALA A 150 -4.61 -1.06 -21.04
N ILE A 151 -3.67 -1.91 -21.48
CA ILE A 151 -2.64 -2.49 -20.61
C ILE A 151 -1.71 -1.44 -19.97
N PHE A 152 -1.63 -0.25 -20.57
CA PHE A 152 -0.79 0.84 -20.06
C PHE A 152 -1.49 1.73 -19.02
N THR A 153 -2.81 1.64 -18.86
CA THR A 153 -3.54 2.47 -17.87
C THR A 153 -3.35 1.94 -16.44
N PRO A 154 -3.78 2.64 -15.37
CA PRO A 154 -3.58 2.17 -13.99
C PRO A 154 -4.31 0.86 -13.65
N LYS A 155 -5.45 0.61 -14.31
CA LYS A 155 -6.37 -0.49 -13.97
C LYS A 155 -5.70 -1.87 -13.83
N PRO A 156 -4.87 -2.36 -14.76
CA PRO A 156 -4.24 -3.68 -14.64
C PRO A 156 -3.33 -3.81 -13.42
N ALA A 157 -2.66 -2.72 -13.02
CA ALA A 157 -1.83 -2.70 -11.82
C ALA A 157 -2.68 -2.77 -10.55
N ILE A 158 -3.73 -1.95 -10.48
CA ILE A 158 -4.65 -1.92 -9.34
C ILE A 158 -5.38 -3.27 -9.19
N ASP A 159 -5.83 -3.87 -10.30
CA ASP A 159 -6.43 -5.21 -10.32
C ASP A 159 -5.45 -6.27 -9.79
N SER A 160 -4.18 -6.18 -10.17
CA SER A 160 -3.12 -7.10 -9.69
C SER A 160 -2.88 -6.96 -8.19
N ILE A 161 -2.83 -5.73 -7.67
CA ILE A 161 -2.66 -5.48 -6.23
C ILE A 161 -3.85 -6.00 -5.45
N MET A 162 -5.08 -5.71 -5.88
CA MET A 162 -6.28 -6.23 -5.23
C MET A 162 -6.30 -7.75 -5.21
N LYS A 163 -5.81 -8.40 -6.28
CA LYS A 163 -5.80 -9.86 -6.35
C LYS A 163 -4.71 -10.51 -5.52
N ILE A 164 -3.49 -9.99 -5.59
CA ILE A 164 -2.32 -10.56 -4.90
C ILE A 164 -2.42 -10.35 -3.39
N TYR A 165 -2.86 -9.17 -2.96
CA TYR A 165 -2.99 -8.81 -1.55
C TYR A 165 -4.37 -9.13 -0.96
N GLU A 166 -5.24 -9.86 -1.66
CA GLU A 166 -6.58 -10.27 -1.21
C GLU A 166 -6.62 -10.80 0.25
N PRO A 167 -5.63 -11.57 0.76
CA PRO A 167 -5.62 -12.02 2.15
C PRO A 167 -5.31 -10.93 3.20
N GLU A 168 -4.77 -9.79 2.77
CA GLU A 168 -4.21 -8.71 3.58
C GLU A 168 -4.95 -7.38 3.39
N ILE A 169 -6.03 -7.36 2.61
CA ILE A 169 -6.81 -6.16 2.34
C ILE A 169 -8.31 -6.39 2.48
N GLU A 170 -9.02 -5.30 2.75
CA GLU A 170 -10.45 -5.13 2.55
C GLU A 170 -10.66 -4.05 1.49
N VAL A 171 -11.47 -4.32 0.47
CA VAL A 171 -11.86 -3.32 -0.53
C VAL A 171 -12.99 -2.47 0.05
N LEU A 172 -12.69 -1.23 0.45
CA LEU A 172 -13.66 -0.31 1.05
C LEU A 172 -14.54 0.38 0.00
N TYR A 173 -13.96 0.68 -1.16
CA TYR A 173 -14.64 1.35 -2.27
C TYR A 173 -13.96 1.01 -3.60
N SER A 174 -14.77 0.87 -4.65
CA SER A 174 -14.31 0.74 -6.03
C SER A 174 -15.21 1.56 -6.96
N GLY A 175 -14.63 2.57 -7.58
CA GLY A 175 -15.24 3.45 -8.56
C GLY A 175 -14.13 4.07 -9.39
N TYR A 176 -14.19 5.38 -9.66
CA TYR A 176 -13.05 6.06 -10.31
C TYR A 176 -11.76 5.95 -9.48
N GLN A 177 -11.91 6.01 -8.15
CA GLN A 177 -10.87 5.66 -7.19
C GLN A 177 -11.10 4.24 -6.65
N VAL A 178 -10.04 3.58 -6.21
CA VAL A 178 -10.10 2.36 -5.40
C VAL A 178 -9.52 2.66 -4.02
N ILE A 179 -10.25 2.28 -2.96
CA ILE A 179 -9.83 2.46 -1.57
C ILE A 179 -9.72 1.08 -0.91
N LEU A 180 -8.53 0.77 -0.42
CA LEU A 180 -8.20 -0.48 0.26
C LEU A 180 -7.83 -0.19 1.72
N LYS A 181 -8.28 -1.03 2.64
CA LYS A 181 -7.78 -1.06 4.03
C LYS A 181 -6.89 -2.25 4.22
N LYS A 182 -5.70 -2.06 4.80
CA LYS A 182 -4.83 -3.17 5.18
C LYS A 182 -5.36 -3.84 6.44
N VAL A 183 -5.50 -5.16 6.39
CA VAL A 183 -5.93 -6.00 7.51
C VAL A 183 -4.83 -7.01 7.83
N PRO A 184 -4.79 -7.56 9.07
CA PRO A 184 -3.86 -8.63 9.39
C PRO A 184 -3.97 -9.77 8.38
N PRO A 185 -2.85 -10.34 7.90
CA PRO A 185 -2.87 -11.42 6.92
C PRO A 185 -3.72 -12.58 7.43
N LYS A 186 -4.71 -13.00 6.63
CA LYS A 186 -5.32 -14.32 6.83
C LYS A 186 -4.19 -15.33 6.71
N SER A 187 -4.00 -16.13 7.77
CA SER A 187 -2.87 -17.07 7.88
C SER A 187 -2.63 -17.83 6.57
N PHE A 188 -1.37 -17.88 6.11
CA PHE A 188 -1.02 -18.74 4.99
C PHE A 188 -1.50 -20.16 5.26
N PRO A 189 -2.14 -20.84 4.28
CA PRO A 189 -2.52 -22.23 4.45
C PRO A 189 -1.25 -23.05 4.69
N THR A 190 -1.00 -23.40 5.94
CA THR A 190 0.04 -24.37 6.27
C THR A 190 -0.51 -25.73 5.85
N LYS A 191 0.20 -26.42 4.95
CA LYS A 191 -0.10 -27.83 4.68
C LYS A 191 0.00 -28.57 6.01
N SER A 192 -1.12 -29.00 6.56
CA SER A 192 -1.15 -29.94 7.67
C SER A 192 -0.38 -31.17 7.22
N VAL A 193 0.81 -31.39 7.80
CA VAL A 193 1.55 -32.64 7.60
C VAL A 193 0.72 -33.73 8.27
N GLU A 194 -0.12 -34.41 7.50
CA GLU A 194 -0.78 -35.64 7.90
C GLU A 194 0.31 -36.68 8.17
N LYS A 195 0.68 -36.82 9.45
CA LYS A 195 1.47 -37.96 9.93
C LYS A 195 0.59 -39.21 9.77
N THR A 196 0.66 -39.82 8.60
CA THR A 196 0.05 -41.13 8.34
C THR A 196 0.84 -42.18 9.13
N ARG A 197 0.46 -42.41 10.38
CA ARG A 197 1.06 -43.44 11.24
C ARG A 197 0.53 -44.80 10.77
N LYS A 198 1.18 -45.42 9.78
CA LYS A 198 0.92 -46.82 9.41
C LYS A 198 1.28 -47.72 10.61
N LYS A 199 0.26 -48.21 11.33
CA LYS A 199 0.41 -49.32 12.28
C LYS A 199 0.57 -50.61 11.49
N THR A 200 1.80 -51.04 11.25
CA THR A 200 2.06 -52.40 10.78
C THR A 200 2.01 -53.34 11.98
N ARG A 201 0.92 -54.10 12.10
CA ARG A 201 0.74 -55.15 13.10
C ARG A 201 1.34 -56.44 12.54
N THR A 202 2.60 -56.73 12.84
CA THR A 202 3.19 -58.05 12.57
C THR A 202 2.80 -59.01 13.69
N LYS A 203 1.93 -59.97 13.38
CA LYS A 203 1.81 -61.21 14.15
C LYS A 203 3.03 -62.05 13.81
N SER A 204 3.85 -62.39 14.82
CA SER A 204 4.86 -63.44 14.72
C SER A 204 4.53 -64.48 15.79
N THR A 205 4.14 -65.66 15.33
CA THR A 205 3.90 -66.89 16.09
C THR A 205 5.23 -67.47 16.56
N VAL A 206 5.34 -67.67 17.87
CA VAL A 206 6.41 -68.46 18.52
C VAL A 206 6.24 -69.94 18.17
N PRO A 207 7.34 -70.69 18.01
CA PRO A 207 7.40 -72.01 18.58
C PRO A 207 8.56 -72.16 19.57
N ASP A 208 8.21 -72.77 20.70
CA ASP A 208 9.08 -73.24 21.76
C ASP A 208 10.16 -74.22 21.26
N LYS A 209 11.39 -74.09 21.80
CA LYS A 209 12.23 -75.22 22.24
C LYS A 209 13.49 -74.77 23.02
N MET A 210 13.42 -75.04 24.33
CA MET A 210 14.39 -75.61 25.28
C MET A 210 15.92 -75.54 25.06
N GLN A 211 16.59 -75.41 26.23
CA GLN A 211 18.00 -75.73 26.61
C GLN A 211 19.08 -74.73 26.19
N SER A 212 20.18 -74.53 26.91
CA SER A 212 20.59 -74.57 28.32
C SER A 212 21.97 -73.87 28.35
N ASP A 213 22.42 -73.51 29.54
CA ASP A 213 23.84 -73.32 29.93
C ASP A 213 24.53 -71.94 29.79
N SER A 214 24.80 -71.39 30.99
CA SER A 214 25.98 -70.68 31.50
C SER A 214 27.02 -70.06 30.52
N MET A 215 27.37 -68.78 30.73
CA MET A 215 28.60 -68.34 31.43
C MET A 215 28.79 -66.81 31.34
N THR A 216 29.11 -66.22 32.49
CA THR A 216 30.04 -65.10 32.81
C THR A 216 30.87 -64.59 31.60
N ILE A 217 31.04 -63.30 31.31
CA ILE A 217 31.47 -62.11 32.11
C ILE A 217 30.82 -60.86 31.51
#